data_AF-A0AAV1IGA8-F1
#
_entry.id   AF-A0AAV1IGA8-F1
#
_cell.length_a   1.000
_cell.length_b   1.000
_cell.length_c   1.000
_cell.angle_alpha   90.00
_cell.angle_beta   90.00
_cell.angle_gamma   90.00
#
_symmetry.space_group_name_H-M   'P 1'
#
loop_
_entity.id
_entity.type
_entity.pdbx_description
1 polymer ?
#
loop_
_entity_poly.entity_id
_entity_poly.type
_entity_poly.pdbx_seq_one_letter_code
_entity_poly.pdbx_strand_id
1 'polypeptide(L)'
;MEASMTGRHVCYPPRISGGSAHHCISSKQSLGLPRSTWAQPLTRCRTGHTLRCVQAKARDEKLADRQKAPNVAPLKDLRQRPPASPEQQDTWGFFQWDRYATSWEVPWGGRQLALGMVAWAASFLLVGLVVSPLVVKTAGVTNIASLTATDKSLLVLGNQVLETYVGITVIRSVLKGFEPLPDDLFRTSFGAPFKKPYGWLTWGLLGVVLSPVAIGLTVTALTYSGYEPPVGGQGTADGVARIISLDFFSYAGLFTTTAVLAPILEETVFRGFLLTSLSKYMPAPAAVVVSSVAFGAAHLSQRDFPQLVALGVLLGFSYVRSRNLATPMLIHGAWNGTVLTVLFLLAASGVDVKQLIAKG
;
A
#
# COMPACT_ATOMS: atom_id res chain seq x y z
N MET A 1 13.63 -23.56 47.84
CA MET A 1 14.59 -24.69 47.77
C MET A 1 14.09 -25.61 46.68
N GLU A 2 14.73 -25.91 45.56
CA GLU A 2 15.95 -25.49 44.86
C GLU A 2 15.90 -26.29 43.54
N ALA A 3 16.32 -25.74 42.41
CA ALA A 3 16.25 -26.41 41.11
C ALA A 3 17.38 -27.43 40.92
N SER A 4 17.16 -28.48 40.12
CA SER A 4 18.26 -29.13 39.39
C SER A 4 17.78 -29.76 38.09
N MET A 5 18.16 -29.13 36.97
CA MET A 5 18.10 -29.66 35.62
C MET A 5 19.20 -30.69 35.38
N THR A 6 18.92 -31.76 34.65
CA THR A 6 19.96 -32.50 33.90
C THR A 6 19.46 -32.92 32.52
N GLY A 7 19.88 -32.16 31.49
CA GLY A 7 20.29 -32.67 30.18
C GLY A 7 19.22 -33.18 29.21
N ARG A 8 18.65 -32.29 28.37
CA ARG A 8 18.19 -32.69 27.03
C ARG A 8 19.36 -32.52 26.05
N HIS A 9 19.85 -33.62 25.50
CA HIS A 9 20.66 -33.57 24.29
C HIS A 9 19.74 -33.31 23.10
N VAL A 10 19.99 -32.24 22.34
CA VAL A 10 19.32 -31.97 21.06
C VAL A 10 20.35 -32.19 19.96
N CYS A 11 20.15 -33.24 19.16
CA CYS A 11 20.92 -33.47 17.95
C CYS A 11 20.17 -32.87 16.76
N TYR A 12 20.83 -32.03 15.96
CA TYR A 12 20.31 -31.55 14.69
C TYR A 12 20.89 -32.40 13.55
N PRO A 13 20.09 -32.87 12.57
CA PRO A 13 20.64 -33.40 11.33
C PRO A 13 21.29 -32.27 10.52
N PRO A 14 22.39 -32.50 9.79
CA PRO A 14 22.85 -31.54 8.79
C PRO A 14 21.78 -31.40 7.70
N ARG A 15 21.56 -30.15 7.23
CA ARG A 15 20.71 -29.87 6.06
C ARG A 15 21.25 -30.65 4.86
N ILE A 16 20.52 -31.67 4.43
CA ILE A 16 20.66 -32.24 3.09
C ILE A 16 19.46 -31.78 2.28
N SER A 17 19.74 -31.16 1.14
CA SER A 17 18.77 -30.80 0.12
C SER A 17 18.13 -32.07 -0.47
N GLY A 18 16.81 -32.20 -0.35
CA GLY A 18 15.99 -33.16 -1.10
C GLY A 18 15.67 -34.48 -0.39
N GLY A 19 14.38 -34.80 -0.32
CA GLY A 19 13.86 -36.17 -0.24
C GLY A 19 13.64 -36.80 1.14
N SER A 20 12.35 -36.92 1.50
CA SER A 20 11.74 -38.00 2.30
C SER A 20 12.10 -38.16 3.79
N ALA A 21 11.11 -37.98 4.66
CA ALA A 21 11.20 -38.17 6.10
C ALA A 21 11.16 -39.67 6.50
N HIS A 22 12.02 -40.07 7.45
CA HIS A 22 11.92 -41.37 8.12
C HIS A 22 11.88 -41.19 9.65
N HIS A 23 10.87 -41.83 10.27
CA HIS A 23 10.69 -41.88 11.73
C HIS A 23 11.63 -42.92 12.35
N CYS A 24 12.36 -42.54 13.40
CA CYS A 24 13.02 -43.49 14.30
C CYS A 24 12.24 -43.57 15.62
N ILE A 25 11.73 -44.76 15.94
CA ILE A 25 11.12 -45.09 17.24
C ILE A 25 12.21 -45.68 18.13
N SER A 26 12.36 -45.18 19.36
CA SER A 26 13.14 -45.84 20.40
C SER A 26 12.16 -46.42 21.43
N SER A 27 12.13 -47.75 21.57
CA SER A 27 11.53 -48.40 22.73
C SER A 27 12.61 -48.59 23.80
N LYS A 28 12.33 -48.21 25.05
CA LYS A 28 13.10 -48.64 26.22
C LYS A 28 12.20 -49.57 27.04
N GLN A 29 12.49 -50.86 27.03
CA GLN A 29 12.04 -51.75 28.10
C GLN A 29 12.99 -51.62 29.29
N SER A 30 12.45 -51.35 30.47
CA SER A 30 13.19 -51.30 31.73
C SER A 30 13.28 -52.69 32.33
N LEU A 31 14.47 -53.28 32.35
CA LEU A 31 14.79 -54.39 33.25
C LEU A 31 15.76 -53.85 34.31
N GLY A 32 15.33 -53.91 35.57
CA GLY A 32 16.07 -53.38 36.71
C GLY A 32 17.32 -54.18 37.02
N LEU A 33 18.49 -53.54 36.97
CA LEU A 33 19.76 -54.00 37.52
C LEU A 33 20.63 -52.81 38.02
N PRO A 34 21.58 -53.04 38.94
CA PRO A 34 22.25 -51.98 39.73
C PRO A 34 23.26 -51.13 38.94
N ARG A 35 23.45 -49.88 39.40
CA ARG A 35 24.33 -48.85 38.84
C ARG A 35 25.83 -49.15 39.06
N SER A 36 26.44 -50.03 38.28
CA SER A 36 27.90 -50.09 38.14
C SER A 36 28.34 -50.90 36.93
N THR A 37 28.00 -50.46 35.72
CA THR A 37 28.72 -50.70 34.45
C THR A 37 27.85 -50.17 33.30
N TRP A 38 27.98 -48.89 32.97
CA TRP A 38 27.45 -48.40 31.69
C TRP A 38 28.49 -48.69 30.61
N ALA A 39 28.42 -49.88 30.01
CA ALA A 39 28.98 -50.10 28.70
C ALA A 39 28.23 -49.21 27.69
N GLN A 40 28.97 -48.50 26.84
CA GLN A 40 28.41 -47.64 25.80
C GLN A 40 27.51 -48.46 24.87
N PRO A 41 26.28 -48.01 24.55
CA PRO A 41 25.58 -48.57 23.40
C PRO A 41 26.25 -48.01 22.13
N LEU A 42 27.03 -48.86 21.46
CA LEU A 42 27.44 -48.65 20.07
C LEU A 42 26.20 -48.77 19.18
N THR A 43 25.59 -47.65 18.81
CA THR A 43 24.64 -47.63 17.69
C THR A 43 25.42 -47.73 16.38
N ARG A 44 25.36 -48.89 15.74
CA ARG A 44 25.95 -49.18 14.44
C ARG A 44 24.97 -48.70 13.35
N CYS A 45 25.26 -47.56 12.70
CA CYS A 45 24.54 -47.15 11.49
C CYS A 45 25.09 -47.90 10.27
N ARG A 46 24.21 -48.45 9.45
CA ARG A 46 24.55 -49.27 8.28
C ARG A 46 24.90 -48.41 7.05
N THR A 47 25.83 -47.46 7.20
CA THR A 47 26.59 -46.80 6.11
C THR A 47 27.79 -46.03 6.70
N GLY A 48 28.93 -46.71 6.83
CA GLY A 48 30.27 -46.20 6.47
C GLY A 48 30.91 -44.93 7.07
N HIS A 49 30.35 -44.17 8.03
CA HIS A 49 31.02 -42.98 8.56
C HIS A 49 31.10 -42.90 10.09
N THR A 50 32.30 -42.66 10.61
CA THR A 50 32.66 -42.45 12.03
C THR A 50 32.43 -40.99 12.45
N LEU A 51 31.61 -40.75 13.48
CA LEU A 51 31.44 -39.43 14.10
C LEU A 51 32.33 -39.33 15.36
N ARG A 52 33.17 -38.29 15.44
CA ARG A 52 33.95 -37.93 16.64
C ARG A 52 33.09 -37.06 17.56
N CYS A 53 32.90 -37.48 18.81
CA CYS A 53 32.39 -36.61 19.89
C CYS A 53 33.56 -36.01 20.67
N VAL A 54 33.62 -34.67 20.78
CA VAL A 54 34.55 -33.96 21.66
C VAL A 54 33.76 -33.41 22.86
N GLN A 55 34.21 -33.73 24.07
CA GLN A 55 33.69 -33.15 25.32
C GLN A 55 34.10 -31.67 25.43
N ALA A 56 33.13 -30.76 25.47
CA ALA A 56 33.39 -29.38 25.90
C ALA A 56 33.37 -29.32 27.43
N LYS A 57 34.50 -28.92 28.00
CA LYS A 57 34.75 -28.75 29.44
C LYS A 57 34.09 -27.45 29.93
N ALA A 58 33.31 -27.54 30.99
CA ALA A 58 32.62 -26.40 31.60
C ALA A 58 33.62 -25.35 32.12
N ARG A 59 33.48 -24.09 31.68
CA ARG A 59 34.00 -22.91 32.35
C ARG A 59 33.08 -21.70 32.09
N ASP A 60 32.85 -20.98 33.18
CA ASP A 60 32.43 -19.58 33.29
C ASP A 60 30.93 -19.27 33.38
N GLU A 61 30.44 -19.42 34.63
CA GLU A 61 29.17 -18.97 35.22
C GLU A 61 28.94 -17.43 35.20
N LYS A 62 29.64 -16.66 34.37
CA LYS A 62 29.49 -15.18 34.31
C LYS A 62 28.72 -14.64 33.11
N LEU A 63 28.15 -15.51 32.25
CA LEU A 63 27.26 -15.09 31.16
C LEU A 63 25.75 -15.16 31.48
N ALA A 64 25.38 -15.72 32.63
CA ALA A 64 23.97 -15.99 32.97
C ALA A 64 23.14 -14.73 33.33
N ASP A 65 23.77 -13.58 33.57
CA ASP A 65 23.06 -12.38 34.08
C ASP A 65 22.82 -11.29 33.01
N ARG A 66 23.19 -11.52 31.74
CA ARG A 66 22.95 -10.57 30.63
C ARG A 66 21.88 -11.00 29.62
N GLN A 67 21.14 -12.08 29.89
CA GLN A 67 20.02 -12.53 29.06
C GLN A 67 18.69 -12.49 29.82
N LYS A 68 18.34 -11.35 30.43
CA LYS A 68 16.91 -11.02 30.59
C LYS A 68 16.43 -10.39 29.28
N ALA A 69 16.14 -11.25 28.31
CA ALA A 69 15.35 -10.87 27.16
C ALA A 69 13.97 -10.38 27.67
N PRO A 70 13.42 -9.27 27.15
CA PRO A 70 12.03 -8.93 27.46
C PRO A 70 11.14 -10.09 27.04
N ASN A 71 10.11 -10.34 27.83
CA ASN A 71 9.18 -11.46 27.68
C ASN A 71 8.42 -11.33 26.35
N VAL A 72 9.03 -11.77 25.24
CA VAL A 72 8.39 -11.80 23.93
C VAL A 72 7.45 -12.99 23.94
N ALA A 73 6.15 -12.71 24.00
CA ALA A 73 5.12 -13.71 23.84
C ALA A 73 5.40 -14.55 22.57
N PRO A 74 5.25 -15.89 22.63
CA PRO A 74 5.49 -16.72 21.47
C PRO A 74 4.59 -16.25 20.33
N LEU A 75 5.16 -16.16 19.12
CA LEU A 75 4.44 -15.90 17.87
C LEU A 75 3.26 -16.87 17.79
N LYS A 76 2.08 -16.41 18.23
CA LYS A 76 0.82 -17.05 17.91
C LYS A 76 0.73 -17.05 16.39
N ASP A 77 0.51 -18.23 15.87
CA ASP A 77 0.11 -18.51 14.51
C ASP A 77 -0.93 -17.47 14.04
N LEU A 78 -0.48 -16.47 13.27
CA LEU A 78 -1.33 -15.43 12.70
C LEU A 78 -2.34 -16.01 11.68
N ARG A 79 -2.34 -17.32 11.44
CA ARG A 79 -3.37 -18.02 10.64
C ARG A 79 -4.63 -18.33 11.43
N GLN A 80 -4.60 -18.28 12.76
CA GLN A 80 -5.78 -18.55 13.58
C GLN A 80 -6.43 -17.22 13.95
N ARG A 81 -7.08 -16.62 12.95
CA ARG A 81 -8.18 -15.70 13.24
C ARG A 81 -9.15 -16.47 14.15
N PRO A 82 -9.60 -15.93 15.29
CA PRO A 82 -10.76 -16.51 15.94
C PRO A 82 -11.85 -16.65 14.88
N PRO A 83 -12.60 -17.78 14.85
CA PRO A 83 -13.70 -17.93 13.91
C PRO A 83 -14.54 -16.66 13.98
N ALA A 84 -14.88 -16.11 12.80
CA ALA A 84 -15.73 -14.94 12.71
C ALA A 84 -16.86 -15.08 13.74
N SER A 85 -17.01 -14.09 14.61
CA SER A 85 -18.09 -14.04 15.59
C SER A 85 -19.39 -14.45 14.89
N PRO A 86 -20.23 -15.28 15.52
CA PRO A 86 -21.35 -15.94 14.86
C PRO A 86 -22.14 -14.94 14.04
N GLU A 87 -22.14 -15.16 12.72
CA GLU A 87 -23.05 -14.55 11.76
C GLU A 87 -23.34 -13.07 12.02
N GLN A 88 -22.36 -12.18 11.82
CA GLN A 88 -22.67 -10.79 11.51
C GLN A 88 -23.56 -10.82 10.26
N GLN A 89 -24.87 -10.78 10.46
CA GLN A 89 -25.84 -10.66 9.39
C GLN A 89 -25.34 -9.57 8.47
N ASP A 90 -25.07 -9.94 7.22
CA ASP A 90 -24.47 -9.08 6.20
C ASP A 90 -25.54 -8.09 5.70
N THR A 91 -26.15 -7.36 6.66
CA THR A 91 -27.19 -6.38 6.40
C THR A 91 -26.59 -5.32 5.49
N TRP A 92 -27.36 -4.89 4.51
CA TRP A 92 -26.94 -3.83 3.60
C TRP A 92 -27.52 -2.51 4.06
N GLY A 93 -26.69 -1.47 4.15
CA GLY A 93 -27.10 -0.14 4.52
C GLY A 93 -25.99 0.88 4.31
N PHE A 94 -26.38 2.14 4.06
CA PHE A 94 -25.47 3.26 3.86
C PHE A 94 -24.82 3.74 5.16
N PHE A 95 -25.57 3.73 6.27
CA PHE A 95 -25.18 4.27 7.57
C PHE A 95 -24.73 3.19 8.58
N GLN A 96 -24.13 2.12 8.09
CA GLN A 96 -23.59 1.06 8.96
C GLN A 96 -22.23 1.47 9.52
N TRP A 97 -22.24 2.27 10.56
CA TRP A 97 -21.05 2.88 11.18
C TRP A 97 -19.98 1.87 11.60
N ASP A 98 -20.39 0.67 12.06
CA ASP A 98 -19.44 -0.39 12.44
C ASP A 98 -18.50 -0.77 11.28
N ARG A 99 -18.99 -0.72 10.04
CA ARG A 99 -18.18 -1.01 8.84
C ARG A 99 -17.18 0.10 8.54
N TYR A 100 -17.56 1.35 8.79
CA TYR A 100 -16.67 2.49 8.63
C TYR A 100 -15.63 2.58 9.76
N ALA A 101 -15.91 1.97 10.91
CA ALA A 101 -14.99 1.86 12.04
C ALA A 101 -14.01 0.68 11.89
N THR A 102 -14.29 -0.28 11.01
CA THR A 102 -13.46 -1.49 10.86
C THR A 102 -12.08 -1.13 10.30
N SER A 103 -11.03 -1.36 11.09
CA SER A 103 -9.63 -1.17 10.71
C SER A 103 -9.12 -2.27 9.76
N TRP A 104 -7.91 -2.08 9.21
CA TRP A 104 -7.12 -3.15 8.63
C TRP A 104 -6.06 -3.59 9.63
N GLU A 105 -5.81 -4.90 9.65
CA GLU A 105 -4.66 -5.47 10.35
C GLU A 105 -3.53 -5.68 9.35
N VAL A 106 -2.53 -4.80 9.36
CA VAL A 106 -1.35 -4.94 8.51
C VAL A 106 -0.20 -5.67 9.24
N PRO A 107 0.55 -6.56 8.55
CA PRO A 107 1.62 -7.35 9.18
C PRO A 107 2.89 -6.52 9.47
N TRP A 108 3.01 -5.32 8.91
CA TRP A 108 4.17 -4.44 9.10
C TRP A 108 3.93 -3.37 10.18
N GLY A 109 5.00 -2.65 10.58
CA GLY A 109 4.95 -1.61 11.59
C GLY A 109 5.21 -0.20 11.04
N GLY A 110 5.31 0.78 11.96
CA GLY A 110 5.52 2.19 11.64
C GLY A 110 6.82 2.47 10.89
N ARG A 111 7.84 1.63 11.07
CA ARG A 111 9.09 1.72 10.30
C ARG A 111 8.86 1.49 8.81
N GLN A 112 8.10 0.46 8.44
CA GLN A 112 7.78 0.17 7.03
C GLN A 112 6.84 1.23 6.46
N LEU A 113 5.88 1.72 7.27
CA LEU A 113 5.03 2.84 6.88
C LEU A 113 5.88 4.06 6.51
N ALA A 114 6.77 4.51 7.41
CA ALA A 114 7.64 5.65 7.16
C ALA A 114 8.57 5.41 5.97
N LEU A 115 9.23 4.24 5.92
CA LEU A 115 10.12 3.89 4.82
C LEU A 115 9.39 3.86 3.47
N GLY A 116 8.19 3.28 3.41
CA GLY A 116 7.40 3.21 2.19
C GLY A 116 7.00 4.59 1.68
N MET A 117 6.51 5.47 2.57
CA MET A 117 6.12 6.82 2.18
C MET A 117 7.32 7.68 1.75
N VAL A 118 8.44 7.61 2.49
CA VAL A 118 9.66 8.36 2.15
C VAL A 118 10.28 7.83 0.85
N ALA A 119 10.37 6.51 0.69
CA ALA A 119 10.94 5.92 -0.52
C ALA A 119 10.07 6.20 -1.75
N TRP A 120 8.74 6.14 -1.62
CA TRP A 120 7.83 6.51 -2.70
C TRP A 120 8.00 7.99 -3.08
N ALA A 121 7.95 8.90 -2.12
CA ALA A 121 8.12 10.34 -2.38
C ALA A 121 9.49 10.66 -3.00
N ALA A 122 10.57 10.05 -2.49
CA ALA A 122 11.90 10.20 -3.06
C ALA A 122 11.97 9.66 -4.50
N SER A 123 11.33 8.54 -4.79
CA SER A 123 11.28 7.97 -6.14
C SER A 123 10.51 8.86 -7.12
N PHE A 124 9.40 9.46 -6.67
CA PHE A 124 8.61 10.41 -7.45
C PHE A 124 9.43 11.65 -7.81
N LEU A 125 10.09 12.26 -6.82
CA LEU A 125 10.99 13.40 -7.03
C LEU A 125 12.18 13.04 -7.93
N LEU A 126 12.77 11.86 -7.76
CA LEU A 126 13.88 11.40 -8.59
C LEU A 126 13.45 11.25 -10.06
N VAL A 127 12.29 10.65 -10.31
CA VAL A 127 11.77 10.47 -11.68
C VAL A 127 11.47 11.84 -12.30
N GLY A 128 10.71 12.69 -11.63
CA GLY A 128 10.30 13.99 -12.16
C GLY A 128 11.44 15.01 -12.31
N LEU A 129 12.38 15.08 -11.35
CA LEU A 129 13.42 16.12 -11.34
C LEU A 129 14.75 15.69 -11.98
N VAL A 130 14.99 14.38 -12.10
CA VAL A 130 16.29 13.87 -12.60
C VAL A 130 16.12 12.99 -13.82
N VAL A 131 15.33 11.92 -13.71
CA VAL A 131 15.22 10.94 -14.80
C VAL A 131 14.55 11.55 -16.03
N SER A 132 13.41 12.22 -15.85
CA SER A 132 12.66 12.81 -16.95
C SER A 132 13.45 13.89 -17.71
N PRO A 133 14.08 14.89 -17.06
CA PRO A 133 14.94 15.85 -17.76
C PRO A 133 16.13 15.19 -18.48
N LEU A 134 16.71 14.13 -17.89
CA LEU A 134 17.80 13.40 -18.52
C LEU A 134 17.34 12.67 -19.78
N VAL A 135 16.19 11.98 -19.73
CA VAL A 135 15.60 11.29 -20.89
C VAL A 135 15.35 12.29 -22.02
N VAL A 136 14.71 13.41 -21.73
CA VAL A 136 14.44 14.49 -22.70
C VAL A 136 15.75 14.99 -23.33
N LYS A 137 16.78 15.25 -22.50
CA LYS A 137 18.08 15.70 -22.98
C LYS A 137 18.77 14.65 -23.87
N THR A 138 18.74 13.37 -23.48
CA THR A 138 19.36 12.27 -24.26
C THR A 138 18.61 11.98 -25.56
N ALA A 139 17.32 12.30 -25.63
CA ALA A 139 16.52 12.24 -26.86
C ALA A 139 16.80 13.41 -27.82
N GLY A 140 17.71 14.33 -27.48
CA GLY A 140 18.07 15.48 -28.32
C GLY A 140 17.09 16.66 -28.24
N VAL A 141 16.13 16.63 -27.31
CA VAL A 141 15.19 17.73 -27.10
C VAL A 141 15.88 18.83 -26.28
N THR A 142 16.20 19.94 -26.93
CA THR A 142 16.87 21.10 -26.30
C THR A 142 15.89 22.10 -25.70
N ASN A 143 14.64 22.13 -26.18
CA ASN A 143 13.59 23.02 -25.70
C ASN A 143 12.24 22.30 -25.66
N ILE A 144 11.75 21.98 -24.45
CA ILE A 144 10.44 21.34 -24.25
C ILE A 144 9.30 22.27 -24.67
N ALA A 145 9.48 23.59 -24.53
CA ALA A 145 8.43 24.55 -24.84
C ALA A 145 8.09 24.57 -26.34
N SER A 146 9.05 24.28 -27.22
CA SER A 146 8.84 24.22 -28.67
C SER A 146 8.21 22.92 -29.16
N LEU A 147 8.05 21.91 -28.30
CA LEU A 147 7.39 20.67 -28.68
C LEU A 147 5.90 20.89 -28.99
N THR A 148 5.38 20.06 -29.90
CA THR A 148 3.95 20.02 -30.18
C THR A 148 3.16 19.59 -28.94
N ALA A 149 1.86 19.88 -28.92
CA ALA A 149 1.00 19.44 -27.82
C ALA A 149 0.91 17.91 -27.73
N THR A 150 0.90 17.23 -28.88
CA THR A 150 0.98 15.77 -28.95
C THR A 150 2.29 15.26 -28.32
N ASP A 151 3.45 15.79 -28.70
CA ASP A 151 4.75 15.37 -28.13
C ASP A 151 4.81 15.61 -26.62
N LYS A 152 4.33 16.77 -26.14
CA LYS A 152 4.23 17.06 -24.70
C LYS A 152 3.35 16.05 -23.98
N SER A 153 2.21 15.69 -24.56
CA SER A 153 1.31 14.69 -23.97
C SER A 153 1.93 13.29 -23.91
N LEU A 154 2.70 12.90 -24.94
CA LEU A 154 3.41 11.62 -24.98
C LEU A 154 4.56 11.58 -23.97
N LEU A 155 5.30 12.69 -23.79
CA LEU A 155 6.32 12.80 -22.76
C LEU A 155 5.71 12.69 -21.35
N VAL A 156 4.59 13.38 -21.10
CA VAL A 156 3.86 13.28 -19.83
C VAL A 156 3.36 11.86 -19.59
N LEU A 157 2.79 11.22 -20.60
CA LEU A 157 2.34 9.83 -20.52
C LEU A 157 3.50 8.88 -20.22
N GLY A 158 4.62 9.01 -20.92
CA GLY A 158 5.82 8.20 -20.68
C GLY A 158 6.38 8.38 -19.27
N ASN A 159 6.43 9.63 -18.78
CA ASN A 159 6.80 9.92 -17.40
C ASN A 159 5.85 9.27 -16.40
N GLN A 160 4.53 9.38 -16.63
CA GLN A 160 3.53 8.79 -15.76
C GLN A 160 3.59 7.26 -15.72
N VAL A 161 3.86 6.60 -16.86
CA VAL A 161 4.09 5.15 -16.90
C VAL A 161 5.28 4.78 -16.02
N LEU A 162 6.39 5.52 -16.15
CA LEU A 162 7.59 5.29 -15.36
C LEU A 162 7.35 5.51 -13.86
N GLU A 163 6.72 6.61 -13.47
CA GLU A 163 6.37 6.92 -12.09
C GLU A 163 5.45 5.85 -11.48
N THR A 164 4.44 5.40 -12.24
CA THR A 164 3.52 4.35 -11.81
C THR A 164 4.25 3.05 -11.57
N TYR A 165 5.11 2.64 -12.51
CA TYR A 165 5.90 1.43 -12.40
C TYR A 165 6.88 1.48 -11.22
N VAL A 166 7.67 2.55 -11.11
CA VAL A 166 8.67 2.74 -10.05
C VAL A 166 7.98 2.83 -8.68
N GLY A 167 6.93 3.65 -8.55
CA GLY A 167 6.22 3.85 -7.30
C GLY A 167 5.61 2.57 -6.75
N ILE A 168 4.91 1.80 -7.58
CA ILE A 168 4.35 0.49 -7.17
C ILE A 168 5.47 -0.49 -6.81
N THR A 169 6.57 -0.50 -7.57
CA THR A 169 7.72 -1.37 -7.30
C THR A 169 8.41 -1.02 -5.97
N VAL A 170 8.52 0.26 -5.64
CA VAL A 170 9.07 0.74 -4.35
C VAL A 170 8.21 0.25 -3.19
N ILE A 171 6.89 0.45 -3.25
CA ILE A 171 5.97 -0.04 -2.19
C ILE A 171 6.07 -1.55 -2.06
N ARG A 172 6.02 -2.30 -3.16
CA ARG A 172 6.16 -3.77 -3.13
C ARG A 172 7.51 -4.21 -2.56
N SER A 173 8.59 -3.51 -2.88
CA SER A 173 9.93 -3.83 -2.37
C SER A 173 10.03 -3.64 -0.86
N VAL A 174 9.40 -2.59 -0.31
CA VAL A 174 9.31 -2.37 1.14
C VAL A 174 8.49 -3.47 1.83
N LEU A 175 7.49 -4.03 1.14
CA LEU A 175 6.57 -5.03 1.67
C LEU A 175 6.97 -6.49 1.40
N LYS A 176 7.99 -6.74 0.59
CA LYS A 176 8.42 -8.08 0.14
C LYS A 176 8.64 -9.07 1.29
N GLY A 177 9.10 -8.60 2.45
CA GLY A 177 9.34 -9.44 3.63
C GLY A 177 8.09 -9.96 4.33
N PHE A 178 6.90 -9.52 3.92
CA PHE A 178 5.60 -9.87 4.53
C PHE A 178 4.73 -10.74 3.62
N GLU A 179 5.23 -11.19 2.47
CA GLU A 179 4.48 -12.02 1.55
C GLU A 179 4.27 -13.46 2.10
N PRO A 180 3.10 -14.10 1.84
CA PRO A 180 1.94 -13.54 1.14
C PRO A 180 1.17 -12.53 1.98
N LEU A 181 0.72 -11.44 1.36
CA LEU A 181 -0.10 -10.43 2.01
C LEU A 181 -1.54 -10.96 2.25
N PRO A 182 -2.23 -10.50 3.30
CA PRO A 182 -3.66 -10.72 3.47
C PRO A 182 -4.49 -10.37 2.23
N ASP A 183 -5.51 -11.20 1.93
CA ASP A 183 -6.33 -11.10 0.71
C ASP A 183 -7.15 -9.81 0.58
N ASP A 184 -7.33 -9.06 1.68
CA ASP A 184 -8.04 -7.79 1.71
C ASP A 184 -7.14 -6.56 1.51
N LEU A 185 -5.81 -6.75 1.50
CA LEU A 185 -4.83 -5.71 1.18
C LEU A 185 -4.56 -5.66 -0.32
N PHE A 186 -4.52 -4.46 -0.88
CA PHE A 186 -4.33 -4.22 -2.32
C PHE A 186 -5.30 -4.99 -3.24
N ARG A 187 -6.45 -5.40 -2.70
CA ARG A 187 -7.44 -6.18 -3.43
C ARG A 187 -8.05 -5.35 -4.56
N THR A 188 -7.90 -5.83 -5.79
CA THR A 188 -8.57 -5.31 -6.99
C THR A 188 -9.35 -6.45 -7.63
N SER A 189 -10.67 -6.43 -7.48
CA SER A 189 -11.54 -7.49 -8.01
C SER A 189 -12.66 -6.90 -8.86
N PHE A 190 -12.84 -7.42 -10.07
CA PHE A 190 -13.93 -7.00 -10.96
C PHE A 190 -15.18 -7.89 -10.82
N GLY A 191 -15.08 -8.99 -10.06
CA GLY A 191 -16.17 -9.94 -9.86
C GLY A 191 -17.31 -9.37 -9.02
N ALA A 192 -18.53 -9.81 -9.33
CA ALA A 192 -19.75 -9.49 -8.58
C ALA A 192 -19.95 -7.97 -8.34
N PRO A 193 -19.94 -7.13 -9.40
CA PRO A 193 -19.84 -5.67 -9.31
C PRO A 193 -20.96 -5.00 -8.50
N PHE A 194 -22.14 -5.60 -8.47
CA PHE A 194 -23.31 -5.10 -7.76
C PHE A 194 -23.68 -5.93 -6.51
N LYS A 195 -22.88 -6.93 -6.15
CA LYS A 195 -23.19 -7.83 -5.04
C LYS A 195 -23.15 -7.05 -3.73
N LYS A 196 -24.32 -6.80 -3.16
CA LYS A 196 -24.43 -6.21 -1.82
C LYS A 196 -23.75 -7.16 -0.80
N PRO A 197 -23.08 -6.63 0.23
CA PRO A 197 -22.91 -5.21 0.52
C PRO A 197 -21.61 -4.56 -0.01
N TYR A 198 -20.77 -5.29 -0.75
CA TYR A 198 -19.41 -4.88 -1.15
C TYR A 198 -19.25 -4.56 -2.63
N GLY A 199 -20.34 -4.53 -3.40
CA GLY A 199 -20.32 -4.32 -4.85
C GLY A 199 -19.51 -3.09 -5.23
N TRP A 200 -18.32 -3.33 -5.79
CA TRP A 200 -17.31 -2.30 -6.01
C TRP A 200 -17.81 -1.22 -6.98
N LEU A 201 -18.63 -1.62 -7.96
CA LEU A 201 -19.21 -0.74 -8.95
C LEU A 201 -20.40 0.04 -8.37
N THR A 202 -21.20 -0.56 -7.49
CA THR A 202 -22.27 0.17 -6.77
C THR A 202 -21.70 1.35 -5.99
N TRP A 203 -20.65 1.09 -5.17
CA TRP A 203 -20.00 2.15 -4.39
C TRP A 203 -19.21 3.12 -5.28
N GLY A 204 -18.65 2.64 -6.39
CA GLY A 204 -17.97 3.46 -7.37
C GLY A 204 -18.91 4.46 -8.04
N LEU A 205 -20.02 3.99 -8.61
CA LEU A 205 -21.02 4.84 -9.26
C LEU A 205 -21.64 5.85 -8.28
N LEU A 206 -21.94 5.41 -7.05
CA LEU A 206 -22.40 6.32 -6.00
C LEU A 206 -21.35 7.40 -5.72
N GLY A 207 -20.08 7.01 -5.56
CA GLY A 207 -18.98 7.95 -5.35
C GLY A 207 -18.85 8.95 -6.50
N VAL A 208 -18.94 8.51 -7.75
CA VAL A 208 -18.92 9.39 -8.94
C VAL A 208 -20.03 10.45 -8.89
N VAL A 209 -21.26 10.06 -8.51
CA VAL A 209 -22.38 10.99 -8.36
C VAL A 209 -22.20 11.94 -7.18
N LEU A 210 -21.61 11.46 -6.07
CA LEU A 210 -21.39 12.26 -4.87
C LEU A 210 -20.20 13.20 -4.98
N SER A 211 -19.20 12.93 -5.81
CA SER A 211 -18.00 13.77 -5.93
C SER A 211 -18.30 15.23 -6.28
N PRO A 212 -19.11 15.57 -7.31
CA PRO A 212 -19.46 16.97 -7.59
C PRO A 212 -20.18 17.66 -6.43
N VAL A 213 -21.04 16.93 -5.71
CA VAL A 213 -21.76 17.47 -4.54
C VAL A 213 -20.78 17.76 -3.40
N ALA A 214 -19.88 16.81 -3.09
CA ALA A 214 -18.87 16.98 -2.05
C ALA A 214 -17.97 18.18 -2.34
N ILE A 215 -17.46 18.29 -3.57
CA ILE A 215 -16.61 19.42 -3.97
C ILE A 215 -17.38 20.74 -3.99
N GLY A 216 -18.59 20.76 -4.55
CA GLY A 216 -19.43 21.96 -4.58
C GLY A 216 -19.77 22.48 -3.18
N LEU A 217 -20.07 21.58 -2.24
CA LEU A 217 -20.29 21.94 -0.83
C LEU A 217 -19.02 22.47 -0.17
N THR A 218 -17.84 21.87 -0.43
CA THR A 218 -16.57 22.38 0.07
C THR A 218 -16.28 23.79 -0.43
N VAL A 219 -16.41 24.04 -1.73
CA VAL A 219 -16.22 25.37 -2.33
C VAL A 219 -17.20 26.39 -1.74
N THR A 220 -18.48 25.99 -1.61
CA THR A 220 -19.53 26.83 -1.02
C THR A 220 -19.20 27.18 0.43
N ALA A 221 -18.82 26.20 1.26
CA ALA A 221 -18.47 26.40 2.66
C ALA A 221 -17.26 27.33 2.83
N LEU A 222 -16.23 27.16 2.01
CA LEU A 222 -15.04 28.02 2.02
C LEU A 222 -15.37 29.47 1.63
N THR A 223 -16.21 29.63 0.61
CA THR A 223 -16.71 30.95 0.19
C THR A 223 -17.44 31.64 1.35
N TYR A 224 -18.34 30.93 2.04
CA TYR A 224 -19.04 31.48 3.20
C TYR A 224 -18.15 31.72 4.41
N SER A 225 -17.02 31.01 4.55
CA SER A 225 -16.05 31.27 5.62
C SER A 225 -15.13 32.47 5.33
N GLY A 226 -15.25 33.10 4.16
CA GLY A 226 -14.33 34.15 3.70
C GLY A 226 -12.93 33.62 3.37
N TYR A 227 -12.83 32.33 3.03
CA TYR A 227 -11.57 31.75 2.58
C TYR A 227 -11.33 32.20 1.13
N GLU A 228 -10.31 33.03 0.96
CA GLU A 228 -9.82 33.44 -0.35
C GLU A 228 -8.67 32.51 -0.74
N PRO A 229 -8.81 31.69 -1.80
CA PRO A 229 -7.71 30.88 -2.28
C PRO A 229 -6.53 31.77 -2.69
N PRO A 230 -5.27 31.33 -2.48
CA PRO A 230 -4.11 32.13 -2.84
C PRO A 230 -4.12 32.53 -4.32
N VAL A 231 -4.26 33.83 -4.59
CA VAL A 231 -4.27 34.38 -5.95
C VAL A 231 -2.93 34.11 -6.63
N GLY A 232 -2.95 33.45 -7.79
CA GLY A 232 -1.74 33.11 -8.55
C GLY A 232 -1.06 31.80 -8.16
N GLY A 233 -1.63 31.02 -7.24
CA GLY A 233 -1.16 29.66 -6.95
C GLY A 233 -1.37 28.72 -8.15
N GLN A 234 -0.37 27.90 -8.47
CA GLN A 234 -0.52 26.84 -9.48
C GLN A 234 -1.45 25.76 -8.95
N GLY A 235 -2.50 25.45 -9.70
CA GLY A 235 -3.32 24.27 -9.44
C GLY A 235 -3.01 23.09 -10.35
N THR A 236 -3.53 21.93 -9.98
CA THR A 236 -3.27 20.65 -10.66
C THR A 236 -3.73 20.69 -12.12
N ALA A 237 -4.85 21.36 -12.40
CA ALA A 237 -5.36 21.52 -13.76
C ALA A 237 -4.49 22.43 -14.65
N ASP A 238 -3.65 23.30 -14.07
CA ASP A 238 -2.86 24.28 -14.83
C ASP A 238 -1.81 23.61 -15.71
N GLY A 239 -1.20 22.53 -15.21
CA GLY A 239 -0.22 21.75 -15.98
C GLY A 239 -0.84 21.13 -17.23
N VAL A 240 -2.05 20.58 -17.08
CA VAL A 240 -2.82 19.98 -18.16
C VAL A 240 -3.28 21.05 -19.16
N ALA A 241 -3.83 22.17 -18.68
CA ALA A 241 -4.30 23.28 -19.51
C ALA A 241 -3.21 23.93 -20.38
N ARG A 242 -1.93 23.79 -20.00
CA ARG A 242 -0.79 24.23 -20.83
C ARG A 242 -0.53 23.33 -22.03
N ILE A 243 -0.98 22.08 -21.98
CA ILE A 243 -0.78 21.04 -23.00
C ILE A 243 -2.05 20.80 -23.83
N ILE A 244 -3.23 21.22 -23.34
CA ILE A 244 -4.50 21.07 -24.06
C ILE A 244 -4.38 21.62 -25.48
N SER A 245 -4.75 20.75 -26.40
CA SER A 245 -4.89 21.00 -27.83
C SER A 245 -6.06 20.16 -28.33
N LEU A 246 -6.65 20.54 -29.46
CA LEU A 246 -7.84 19.86 -30.00
C LEU A 246 -7.52 18.59 -30.77
N ASP A 247 -6.30 18.06 -30.66
CA ASP A 247 -5.92 16.80 -31.32
C ASP A 247 -6.22 15.58 -30.45
N PHE A 248 -6.68 14.51 -31.10
CA PHE A 248 -7.11 13.28 -30.45
C PHE A 248 -5.98 12.62 -29.64
N PHE A 249 -4.76 12.63 -30.15
CA PHE A 249 -3.63 11.96 -29.50
C PHE A 249 -3.20 12.67 -28.22
N SER A 250 -3.21 14.00 -28.21
CA SER A 250 -2.99 14.82 -27.02
C SER A 250 -4.06 14.55 -25.97
N TYR A 251 -5.33 14.57 -26.36
CA TYR A 251 -6.43 14.23 -25.46
C TYR A 251 -6.29 12.82 -24.89
N ALA A 252 -6.08 11.81 -25.74
CA ALA A 252 -5.96 10.41 -25.31
C ALA A 252 -4.76 10.18 -24.38
N GLY A 253 -3.62 10.83 -24.66
CA GLY A 253 -2.43 10.78 -23.82
C GLY A 253 -2.66 11.41 -22.44
N LEU A 254 -3.25 12.61 -22.41
CA LEU A 254 -3.60 13.30 -21.15
C LEU A 254 -4.66 12.55 -20.36
N PHE A 255 -5.67 11.99 -21.03
CA PHE A 255 -6.72 11.20 -20.38
C PHE A 255 -6.14 9.93 -19.76
N THR A 256 -5.31 9.19 -20.50
CA THR A 256 -4.66 7.97 -19.98
C THR A 256 -3.76 8.30 -18.78
N THR A 257 -3.03 9.41 -18.85
CA THR A 257 -2.18 9.89 -17.75
C THR A 257 -3.02 10.19 -16.51
N THR A 258 -4.00 11.08 -16.63
CA THR A 258 -4.70 11.70 -15.49
C THR A 258 -5.88 10.89 -14.98
N ALA A 259 -6.61 10.20 -15.86
CA ALA A 259 -7.83 9.46 -15.51
C ALA A 259 -7.60 7.96 -15.31
N VAL A 260 -6.42 7.43 -15.65
CA VAL A 260 -6.12 5.99 -15.53
C VAL A 260 -4.86 5.74 -14.72
N LEU A 261 -3.69 6.15 -15.20
CA LEU A 261 -2.41 5.79 -14.57
C LEU A 261 -2.18 6.49 -13.22
N ALA A 262 -2.48 7.80 -13.14
CA ALA A 262 -2.39 8.54 -11.88
C ALA A 262 -3.30 7.92 -10.78
N PRO A 263 -4.60 7.67 -11.01
CA PRO A 263 -5.44 6.96 -10.05
C PRO A 263 -4.91 5.57 -9.67
N ILE A 264 -4.36 4.80 -10.61
CA ILE A 264 -3.78 3.49 -10.29
C ILE A 264 -2.63 3.62 -9.28
N LEU A 265 -1.69 4.53 -9.55
CA LEU A 265 -0.56 4.78 -8.66
C LEU A 265 -1.03 5.32 -7.31
N GLU A 266 -1.80 6.40 -7.34
CA GLU A 266 -2.18 7.17 -6.16
C GLU A 266 -3.10 6.37 -5.24
N GLU A 267 -4.11 5.68 -5.76
CA GLU A 267 -4.97 4.85 -4.91
C GLU A 267 -4.22 3.65 -4.33
N THR A 268 -3.25 3.09 -5.05
CA THR A 268 -2.38 2.04 -4.51
C THR A 268 -1.57 2.55 -3.31
N VAL A 269 -1.00 3.74 -3.42
CA VAL A 269 -0.16 4.33 -2.36
C VAL A 269 -1.00 4.86 -1.20
N PHE A 270 -2.00 5.70 -1.47
CA PHE A 270 -2.75 6.40 -0.43
C PHE A 270 -3.81 5.51 0.23
N ARG A 271 -4.53 4.67 -0.54
CA ARG A 271 -5.61 3.82 -0.01
C ARG A 271 -5.08 2.43 0.31
N GLY A 272 -4.37 1.82 -0.64
CA GLY A 272 -3.83 0.47 -0.48
C GLY A 272 -2.76 0.37 0.60
N PHE A 273 -1.86 1.35 0.70
CA PHE A 273 -0.73 1.34 1.63
C PHE A 273 -0.89 2.29 2.82
N LEU A 274 -1.00 3.60 2.61
CA LEU A 274 -0.99 4.59 3.70
C LEU A 274 -2.20 4.46 4.63
N LEU A 275 -3.42 4.48 4.09
CA LEU A 275 -4.65 4.37 4.87
C LEU A 275 -4.69 3.05 5.66
N THR A 276 -4.45 1.91 5.01
CA THR A 276 -4.45 0.60 5.69
C THR A 276 -3.39 0.55 6.79
N SER A 277 -2.20 1.10 6.55
CA SER A 277 -1.13 1.17 7.56
C SER A 277 -1.50 2.06 8.75
N LEU A 278 -2.10 3.24 8.50
CA LEU A 278 -2.55 4.15 9.56
C LEU A 278 -3.65 3.51 10.41
N SER A 279 -4.54 2.74 9.79
CA SER A 279 -5.66 2.09 10.49
C SER A 279 -5.25 1.07 11.56
N LYS A 280 -3.96 0.68 11.59
CA LYS A 280 -3.36 -0.09 12.69
C LYS A 280 -3.16 0.72 13.98
N TYR A 281 -3.01 2.03 13.85
CA TYR A 281 -2.65 2.94 14.94
C TYR A 281 -3.78 3.89 15.35
N MET A 282 -4.82 4.01 14.52
CA MET A 282 -5.97 4.87 14.76
C MET A 282 -7.24 4.29 14.14
N PRO A 283 -8.44 4.71 14.58
CA PRO A 283 -9.69 4.30 13.96
C PRO A 283 -9.72 4.58 12.45
N ALA A 284 -10.39 3.73 11.67
CA ALA A 284 -10.45 3.85 10.22
C ALA A 284 -10.92 5.24 9.71
N PRO A 285 -11.91 5.93 10.33
CA PRO A 285 -12.27 7.29 9.92
C PRO A 285 -11.14 8.31 10.10
N ALA A 286 -10.35 8.20 11.18
CA ALA A 286 -9.19 9.06 11.39
C ALA A 286 -8.10 8.76 10.35
N ALA A 287 -7.86 7.48 10.04
CA ALA A 287 -6.94 7.08 9.00
C ALA A 287 -7.33 7.61 7.61
N VAL A 288 -8.64 7.64 7.30
CA VAL A 288 -9.18 8.27 6.08
C VAL A 288 -8.86 9.76 6.04
N VAL A 289 -9.12 10.51 7.11
CA VAL A 289 -8.84 11.95 7.13
C VAL A 289 -7.35 12.23 6.98
N VAL A 290 -6.50 11.54 7.73
CA VAL A 290 -5.03 11.74 7.68
C VAL A 290 -4.46 11.37 6.31
N SER A 291 -4.90 10.26 5.71
CA SER A 291 -4.44 9.89 4.36
C SER A 291 -4.94 10.85 3.28
N SER A 292 -6.13 11.44 3.46
CA SER A 292 -6.70 12.44 2.55
C SER A 292 -5.97 13.78 2.61
N VAL A 293 -5.55 14.20 3.81
CA VAL A 293 -4.67 15.36 3.98
C VAL A 293 -3.31 15.13 3.33
N ALA A 294 -2.72 13.94 3.52
CA ALA A 294 -1.47 13.58 2.87
C ALA A 294 -1.60 13.55 1.33
N PHE A 295 -2.71 13.04 0.82
CA PHE A 295 -3.04 13.05 -0.62
C PHE A 295 -3.11 14.47 -1.18
N GLY A 296 -3.86 15.37 -0.54
CA GLY A 296 -3.94 16.77 -0.95
C GLY A 296 -2.59 17.49 -0.87
N ALA A 297 -1.81 17.24 0.18
CA ALA A 297 -0.49 17.85 0.36
C ALA A 297 0.52 17.39 -0.71
N ALA A 298 0.44 16.12 -1.16
CA ALA A 298 1.34 15.56 -2.17
C ALA A 298 1.21 16.26 -3.54
N HIS A 299 0.08 16.92 -3.81
CA HIS A 299 -0.15 17.65 -5.06
C HIS A 299 0.54 19.02 -5.09
N LEU A 300 1.02 19.53 -3.94
CA LEU A 300 1.69 20.83 -3.83
C LEU A 300 0.87 22.02 -4.40
N SER A 301 -0.44 21.84 -4.54
CA SER A 301 -1.39 22.87 -4.99
C SER A 301 -2.10 23.45 -3.77
N GLN A 302 -1.70 24.65 -3.34
CA GLN A 302 -2.42 25.35 -2.26
C GLN A 302 -3.84 25.72 -2.68
N ARG A 303 -4.05 26.01 -3.97
CA ARG A 303 -5.35 26.42 -4.54
C ARG A 303 -6.39 25.30 -4.47
N ASP A 304 -5.98 24.06 -4.78
CA ASP A 304 -6.91 22.93 -4.87
C ASP A 304 -6.89 22.06 -3.60
N PHE A 305 -6.05 22.39 -2.61
CA PHE A 305 -5.85 21.57 -1.41
C PHE A 305 -7.17 21.19 -0.70
N PRO A 306 -8.09 22.12 -0.39
CA PRO A 306 -9.35 21.74 0.27
C PRO A 306 -10.19 20.75 -0.54
N GLN A 307 -10.26 20.95 -1.85
CA GLN A 307 -11.01 20.11 -2.78
C GLN A 307 -10.37 18.72 -2.90
N LEU A 308 -9.03 18.66 -2.94
CA LEU A 308 -8.27 17.40 -2.95
C LEU A 308 -8.46 16.62 -1.65
N VAL A 309 -8.51 17.31 -0.50
CA VAL A 309 -8.83 16.67 0.79
C VAL A 309 -10.27 16.13 0.79
N ALA A 310 -11.24 16.90 0.30
CA ALA A 310 -12.64 16.49 0.24
C ALA A 310 -12.84 15.27 -0.68
N LEU A 311 -12.28 15.30 -1.90
CA LEU A 311 -12.24 14.14 -2.78
C LEU A 311 -11.53 12.98 -2.09
N GLY A 312 -10.42 13.26 -1.42
CA GLY A 312 -9.62 12.26 -0.75
C GLY A 312 -10.39 11.48 0.32
N VAL A 313 -11.22 12.18 1.09
CA VAL A 313 -12.10 11.61 2.13
C VAL A 313 -13.15 10.70 1.50
N LEU A 314 -13.78 11.15 0.41
CA LEU A 314 -14.76 10.35 -0.33
C LEU A 314 -14.13 9.05 -0.87
N LEU A 315 -12.94 9.15 -1.49
CA LEU A 315 -12.19 7.99 -1.97
C LEU A 315 -11.84 7.04 -0.82
N GLY A 316 -11.36 7.56 0.32
CA GLY A 316 -11.02 6.77 1.49
C GLY A 316 -12.22 5.99 2.05
N PHE A 317 -13.37 6.65 2.24
CA PHE A 317 -14.58 5.97 2.73
C PHE A 317 -15.15 4.97 1.71
N SER A 318 -15.05 5.27 0.42
CA SER A 318 -15.46 4.32 -0.62
C SER A 318 -14.64 3.03 -0.55
N TYR A 319 -13.33 3.14 -0.27
CA TYR A 319 -12.43 2.00 -0.10
C TYR A 319 -12.70 1.21 1.18
N VAL A 320 -12.92 1.90 2.30
CA VAL A 320 -13.34 1.29 3.58
C VAL A 320 -14.60 0.45 3.38
N ARG A 321 -15.55 0.97 2.59
CA ARG A 321 -16.84 0.32 2.37
C ARG A 321 -16.79 -0.84 1.37
N SER A 322 -16.02 -0.71 0.29
CA SER A 322 -15.94 -1.71 -0.78
C SER A 322 -14.89 -2.80 -0.51
N ARG A 323 -13.86 -2.50 0.29
CA ARG A 323 -12.65 -3.34 0.46
C ARG A 323 -12.07 -3.75 -0.90
N ASN A 324 -12.08 -2.82 -1.85
CA ASN A 324 -11.66 -3.04 -3.23
C ASN A 324 -11.11 -1.74 -3.84
N LEU A 325 -9.85 -1.75 -4.28
CA LEU A 325 -9.18 -0.58 -4.85
C LEU A 325 -9.79 -0.13 -6.19
N ALA A 326 -10.49 -1.02 -6.91
CA ALA A 326 -11.19 -0.64 -8.14
C ALA A 326 -12.24 0.47 -7.89
N THR A 327 -12.85 0.50 -6.69
CA THR A 327 -13.84 1.52 -6.32
C THR A 327 -13.27 2.94 -6.28
N PRO A 328 -12.26 3.25 -5.43
CA PRO A 328 -11.68 4.58 -5.43
C PRO A 328 -10.96 4.90 -6.75
N MET A 329 -10.34 3.92 -7.42
CA MET A 329 -9.72 4.15 -8.74
C MET A 329 -10.75 4.62 -9.78
N LEU A 330 -11.94 4.01 -9.80
CA LEU A 330 -13.03 4.44 -10.69
C LEU A 330 -13.49 5.86 -10.37
N ILE A 331 -13.71 6.17 -9.10
CA ILE A 331 -14.20 7.49 -8.68
C ILE A 331 -13.17 8.57 -9.01
N HIS A 332 -11.90 8.34 -8.68
CA HIS A 332 -10.81 9.26 -8.93
C HIS A 332 -10.59 9.45 -10.43
N GLY A 333 -10.51 8.36 -11.19
CA GLY A 333 -10.39 8.41 -12.64
C GLY A 333 -11.55 9.14 -13.32
N ALA A 334 -12.78 8.90 -12.88
CA ALA A 334 -13.96 9.60 -13.40
C ALA A 334 -13.93 11.09 -13.09
N TRP A 335 -13.49 11.49 -11.88
CA TRP A 335 -13.33 12.91 -11.53
C TRP A 335 -12.30 13.59 -12.45
N ASN A 336 -11.10 13.03 -12.55
CA ASN A 336 -10.02 13.59 -13.37
C ASN A 336 -10.39 13.62 -14.85
N GLY A 337 -10.97 12.53 -15.37
CA GLY A 337 -11.44 12.44 -16.74
C GLY A 337 -12.55 13.44 -17.05
N THR A 338 -13.49 13.68 -16.12
CA THR A 338 -14.55 14.68 -16.28
C THR A 338 -13.97 16.08 -16.33
N VAL A 339 -13.08 16.43 -15.40
CA VAL A 339 -12.41 17.75 -15.41
C VAL A 339 -11.67 17.96 -16.73
N LEU A 340 -10.85 16.99 -17.16
CA LEU A 340 -10.14 17.08 -18.44
C LEU A 340 -11.09 17.24 -19.63
N THR A 341 -12.17 16.45 -19.67
CA THR A 341 -13.16 16.51 -20.75
C THR A 341 -13.83 17.87 -20.81
N VAL A 342 -14.24 18.44 -19.66
CA VAL A 342 -14.83 19.78 -19.60
C VAL A 342 -13.85 20.83 -20.10
N LEU A 343 -12.58 20.78 -19.67
CA LEU A 343 -11.56 21.72 -20.16
C LEU A 343 -11.36 21.61 -21.67
N PHE A 344 -11.35 20.39 -22.22
CA PHE A 344 -11.24 20.16 -23.65
C PHE A 344 -12.45 20.71 -24.42
N LEU A 345 -13.67 20.47 -23.93
CA LEU A 345 -14.90 20.99 -24.54
C LEU A 345 -14.96 22.52 -24.52
N LEU A 346 -14.51 23.15 -23.42
CA LEU A 346 -14.39 24.59 -23.33
C LEU A 346 -13.39 25.14 -24.35
N ALA A 347 -12.20 24.53 -24.46
CA ALA A 347 -11.22 24.89 -25.48
C ALA A 347 -11.78 24.72 -26.90
N ALA A 348 -12.54 23.63 -27.16
CA ALA A 348 -13.18 23.38 -28.45
C ALA A 348 -14.26 24.42 -28.80
N SER A 349 -14.90 25.00 -27.78
CA SER A 349 -15.87 26.10 -27.93
C SER A 349 -15.23 27.48 -28.13
N GLY A 350 -13.90 27.57 -28.15
CA GLY A 350 -13.15 28.83 -28.32
C GLY A 350 -12.89 29.61 -27.02
N VAL A 351 -13.18 29.01 -25.85
CA VAL A 351 -12.87 29.62 -24.55
C VAL A 351 -11.36 29.53 -24.29
N ASP A 352 -10.75 30.64 -23.88
CA ASP A 352 -9.37 30.63 -23.38
C ASP A 352 -9.34 29.99 -21.97
N VAL A 353 -9.14 28.68 -21.96
CA VAL A 353 -9.07 27.86 -20.73
C VAL A 353 -7.95 28.34 -19.79
N LYS A 354 -6.84 28.86 -20.31
CA LYS A 354 -5.73 29.35 -19.47
C LYS A 354 -6.16 30.61 -18.74
N GLN A 355 -6.82 31.52 -19.44
CA GLN A 355 -7.36 32.72 -18.83
C GLN A 355 -8.48 32.40 -17.83
N LEU A 356 -9.32 31.41 -18.14
CA LEU A 356 -10.40 30.98 -17.25
C LEU A 356 -9.84 30.46 -15.92
N ILE A 357 -8.88 29.54 -15.95
CA ILE A 357 -8.29 28.97 -14.74
C ILE A 357 -7.46 30.00 -13.95
N ALA A 358 -6.81 30.93 -14.64
CA ALA A 358 -6.03 31.99 -13.99
C ALA A 358 -6.89 32.97 -13.18
N LYS A 359 -8.20 33.06 -13.46
CA LYS A 359 -9.14 33.94 -12.75
C LYS A 359 -9.70 33.34 -11.46
N GLY A 360 -9.38 32.07 -11.15
CA GLY A 360 -9.90 31.35 -9.98
C GLY A 360 -11.15 30.58 -10.33
#